data_AF-A0A526Z7R6-F1
#
_entry.id   AF-A0A526Z7R6-F1
#
_cell.length_a   1.000
_cell.length_b   1.000
_cell.length_c   1.000
_cell.angle_alpha   90.00
_cell.angle_beta   90.00
_cell.angle_gamma   90.00
#
_symmetry.space_group_name_H-M   'P 1'
#
loop_
_entity.id
_entity.type
_entity.pdbx_description
1 polymer ?
#
loop_
_entity_poly.entity_id
_entity_poly.type
_entity_poly.pdbx_seq_one_letter_code
_entity_poly.pdbx_strand_id
1 'polypeptide(L)'
;DTVSTGGDAEAWQRGTMAFLFPKGRYRNKWYQMGAASGAFCGIGIHGQWLYVDPNAEVVIAKMSSQPEPVDEPLDLDMIAFFEALSRMV
;
A
#
# COMPACT_ATOMS: atom_id res chain seq x y z
N ASP A 1 -8.53 -3.17 -16.85
CA ASP A 1 -7.98 -3.93 -15.71
C ASP A 1 -8.92 -3.76 -14.49
N THR A 2 -8.82 -4.60 -13.47
CA THR A 2 -9.61 -4.62 -12.23
C THR A 2 -8.79 -4.27 -10.98
N VAL A 3 -7.58 -3.74 -11.13
CA VAL A 3 -6.69 -3.38 -9.99
C VAL A 3 -7.33 -2.38 -9.02
N SER A 4 -8.20 -1.48 -9.47
CA SER A 4 -8.86 -0.47 -8.61
C SER A 4 -10.26 -0.86 -8.13
N THR A 5 -10.88 -1.88 -8.70
CA THR A 5 -12.30 -2.21 -8.48
C THR A 5 -12.56 -3.65 -8.05
N GLY A 6 -11.62 -4.56 -8.28
CA GLY A 6 -11.71 -5.97 -7.89
C GLY A 6 -11.08 -6.27 -6.52
N GLY A 7 -10.78 -7.55 -6.30
CA GLY A 7 -10.26 -8.05 -5.02
C GLY A 7 -11.38 -8.41 -4.05
N ASP A 8 -11.11 -9.35 -3.15
CA ASP A 8 -12.06 -9.84 -2.16
C ASP A 8 -11.65 -9.32 -0.77
N ALA A 9 -12.52 -8.51 -0.17
CA ALA A 9 -12.30 -7.93 1.15
C ALA A 9 -12.34 -9.00 2.26
N GLU A 10 -13.26 -9.96 2.18
CA GLU A 10 -13.38 -11.03 3.18
C GLU A 10 -12.17 -11.95 3.14
N ALA A 11 -11.67 -12.27 1.94
CA ALA A 11 -10.43 -13.02 1.80
C ALA A 11 -9.23 -12.27 2.38
N TRP A 12 -9.16 -10.95 2.18
CA TRP A 12 -8.11 -10.10 2.76
C TRP A 12 -8.19 -10.07 4.29
N GLN A 13 -9.38 -9.91 4.87
CA GLN A 13 -9.56 -9.86 6.34
C GLN A 13 -9.12 -11.15 7.05
N ARG A 14 -9.16 -12.30 6.37
CA ARG A 14 -8.65 -13.57 6.91
C ARG A 14 -7.13 -13.72 6.80
N GLY A 15 -6.45 -12.78 6.12
CA GLY A 15 -5.01 -12.81 5.89
C GLY A 15 -4.20 -12.14 7.00
N THR A 16 -2.88 -12.31 6.93
CA THR A 16 -1.94 -11.78 7.95
C THR A 16 -1.62 -10.30 7.80
N MET A 17 -2.04 -9.66 6.70
CA MET A 17 -1.76 -8.24 6.41
C MET A 17 -2.95 -7.31 6.69
N ALA A 18 -4.01 -7.81 7.34
CA ALA A 18 -5.16 -6.98 7.71
C ALA A 18 -4.77 -5.82 8.63
N PHE A 19 -3.74 -5.98 9.47
CA PHE A 19 -3.23 -4.90 10.33
C PHE A 19 -2.66 -3.72 9.50
N LEU A 20 -2.02 -4.03 8.37
CA LEU A 20 -1.39 -3.03 7.51
C LEU A 20 -2.43 -2.25 6.71
N PHE A 21 -3.44 -2.95 6.18
CA PHE A 21 -4.57 -2.34 5.47
C PHE A 21 -5.90 -2.88 6.01
N PRO A 22 -6.51 -2.24 7.02
CA PRO A 22 -7.75 -2.72 7.64
C PRO A 22 -8.95 -2.80 6.69
N LYS A 23 -8.93 -2.04 5.59
CA LYS A 23 -9.96 -2.07 4.53
C LYS A 23 -9.40 -2.60 3.21
N GLY A 24 -8.27 -3.30 3.28
CA GLY A 24 -7.49 -3.69 2.12
C GLY A 24 -8.13 -4.81 1.31
N ARG A 25 -7.55 -4.99 0.12
CA ARG A 25 -7.81 -6.11 -0.80
C ARG A 25 -6.53 -6.42 -1.55
N TYR A 26 -6.48 -7.55 -2.23
CA TYR A 26 -5.36 -7.89 -3.13
C TYR A 26 -5.88 -8.31 -4.50
N ARG A 27 -5.33 -7.73 -5.57
CA ARG A 27 -5.74 -8.04 -6.96
C ARG A 27 -4.58 -7.80 -7.92
N ASN A 28 -4.36 -8.73 -8.86
CA ASN A 28 -3.36 -8.59 -9.93
C ASN A 28 -1.96 -8.20 -9.43
N LYS A 29 -1.56 -8.76 -8.29
CA LYS A 29 -0.27 -8.52 -7.62
C LYS A 29 -0.11 -7.15 -6.94
N TRP A 30 -1.20 -6.41 -6.78
CA TRP A 30 -1.24 -5.12 -6.08
C TRP A 30 -2.00 -5.22 -4.76
N TYR A 31 -1.48 -4.53 -3.75
CA TYR A 31 -2.15 -4.28 -2.48
C TYR A 31 -3.04 -3.05 -2.63
N GLN A 32 -4.35 -3.22 -2.53
CA GLN A 32 -5.29 -2.11 -2.43
C GLN A 32 -5.40 -1.73 -0.96
N MET A 33 -5.21 -0.46 -0.63
CA MET A 33 -5.13 -0.02 0.77
C MET A 33 -6.50 0.18 1.42
N GLY A 34 -7.55 0.33 0.60
CA GLY A 34 -8.88 0.70 1.05
C GLY A 34 -8.99 2.14 1.56
N ALA A 35 -7.99 2.97 1.23
CA ALA A 35 -7.98 4.41 1.48
C ALA A 35 -9.03 5.13 0.61
N ALA A 36 -9.57 6.24 1.11
CA ALA A 36 -10.56 7.04 0.37
C ALA A 36 -10.01 7.59 -0.95
N SER A 37 -8.70 7.80 -1.05
CA SER A 37 -8.03 8.23 -2.28
C SER A 37 -7.98 7.16 -3.37
N GLY A 38 -8.35 5.92 -3.05
CA GLY A 38 -8.21 4.78 -3.97
C GLY A 38 -6.76 4.31 -4.12
N ALA A 39 -5.87 4.71 -3.20
CA ALA A 39 -4.47 4.36 -3.26
C ALA A 39 -4.22 2.84 -3.19
N PHE A 40 -3.22 2.40 -3.93
CA PHE A 40 -2.74 1.02 -3.98
C PHE A 40 -1.22 1.01 -4.11
N CYS A 41 -0.59 -0.10 -3.73
CA CYS A 41 0.86 -0.21 -3.75
C CYS A 41 1.39 -1.61 -4.05
N GLY A 42 2.63 -1.64 -4.51
CA GLY A 42 3.50 -2.81 -4.48
C GLY A 42 4.49 -2.67 -3.33
N ILE A 43 4.66 -3.74 -2.56
CA ILE A 43 5.55 -3.79 -1.39
C ILE A 43 6.56 -4.91 -1.64
N GLY A 44 7.84 -4.60 -1.42
CA GLY A 44 8.93 -5.56 -1.42
C GLY A 44 9.72 -5.49 -0.12
N ILE A 45 10.28 -6.63 0.28
CA ILE A 45 11.13 -6.74 1.47
C ILE A 45 12.32 -5.77 1.40
N HIS A 46 12.93 -5.47 2.55
CA HIS A 46 13.99 -4.47 2.70
C HIS A 46 13.55 -3.04 2.33
N GLY A 47 12.25 -2.76 2.44
CA GLY A 47 11.68 -1.42 2.35
C GLY A 47 11.43 -0.90 0.94
N GLN A 48 11.16 -1.78 -0.05
CA GLN A 48 10.80 -1.34 -1.40
C GLN A 48 9.31 -0.98 -1.46
N TRP A 49 8.99 0.18 -2.06
CA TRP A 49 7.62 0.59 -2.28
C TRP A 49 7.41 1.18 -3.67
N LEU A 50 6.30 0.81 -4.29
CA LEU A 50 5.72 1.52 -5.42
C LEU A 50 4.28 1.88 -5.03
N TYR A 51 4.06 3.13 -4.64
CA TYR A 51 2.78 3.66 -4.20
C TYR A 51 2.14 4.50 -5.30
N VAL A 52 0.83 4.34 -5.49
CA VAL A 52 0.05 5.06 -6.50
C VAL A 52 -1.21 5.61 -5.83
N ASP A 53 -1.37 6.94 -5.88
CA ASP A 53 -2.60 7.64 -5.53
C ASP A 53 -3.22 8.22 -6.81
N PRO A 54 -4.26 7.59 -7.37
CA PRO A 54 -4.85 8.04 -8.62
C PRO A 54 -5.67 9.32 -8.45
N ASN A 55 -6.18 9.62 -7.25
CA ASN A 55 -6.98 10.82 -7.02
C ASN A 55 -6.11 12.07 -6.92
N ALA A 56 -4.91 11.94 -6.35
CA ALA A 56 -3.91 13.01 -6.29
C ALA A 56 -3.00 13.07 -7.53
N GLU A 57 -3.15 12.14 -8.47
CA GLU A 57 -2.23 11.96 -9.63
C GLU A 57 -0.76 11.80 -9.21
N VAL A 58 -0.51 11.07 -8.13
CA VAL A 58 0.82 10.85 -7.54
C VAL A 58 1.29 9.41 -7.69
N VAL A 59 2.56 9.26 -8.06
CA VAL A 59 3.30 7.99 -7.97
C VAL A 59 4.57 8.22 -7.16
N ILE A 60 4.82 7.35 -6.19
CA ILE A 60 6.02 7.37 -5.35
C ILE A 60 6.75 6.04 -5.52
N ALA A 61 8.00 6.10 -5.97
CA ALA A 61 8.92 4.98 -5.97
C ALA A 61 9.96 5.17 -4.85
N LYS A 62 10.00 4.24 -3.89
CA LYS A 62 10.99 4.23 -2.81
C LYS A 62 11.82 2.96 -2.93
N MET A 63 13.11 3.13 -3.16
CA MET A 63 14.10 2.06 -3.09
C MET A 63 14.84 2.11 -1.76
N SER A 64 15.18 0.96 -1.21
CA SER A 64 15.87 0.88 0.09
C SER A 64 16.68 -0.41 0.20
N SER A 65 17.44 -0.51 1.28
CA SER A 65 18.18 -1.72 1.66
C SER A 65 18.12 -1.84 3.19
N GLN A 66 16.91 -1.84 3.74
CA GLN A 66 16.72 -1.92 5.18
C GLN A 66 17.31 -3.23 5.74
N PRO A 67 17.89 -3.21 6.95
CA PRO A 67 18.56 -4.38 7.51
C PRO A 67 17.59 -5.55 7.72
N GLU A 68 16.38 -5.28 8.21
CA GLU A 68 15.33 -6.28 8.34
C GLU A 68 14.56 -6.41 7.01
N PRO A 69 14.22 -7.64 6.56
CA PRO A 69 13.34 -7.85 5.41
C PRO A 69 11.94 -7.25 5.58
N VAL A 70 11.37 -7.29 6.79
CA VAL A 70 10.04 -6.75 7.11
C VAL A 70 10.09 -6.02 8.45
N ASP A 71 9.73 -4.73 8.45
CA ASP A 71 9.67 -3.89 9.65
C ASP A 71 8.27 -3.26 9.74
N GLU A 72 7.36 -3.94 10.43
CA GLU A 72 5.93 -3.57 10.46
C GLU A 72 5.68 -2.15 11.01
N PRO A 73 6.33 -1.71 12.11
CA PRO A 73 6.22 -0.32 12.55
C PRO A 73 6.66 0.67 11.48
N LEU A 74 7.79 0.42 10.81
CA LEU A 74 8.29 1.31 9.78
C LEU A 74 7.39 1.31 8.53
N ASP A 75 6.79 0.18 8.18
CA ASP A 75 5.85 0.08 7.06
C ASP A 75 4.60 0.95 7.31
N LEU A 76 4.08 0.98 8.55
CA LEU A 76 2.99 1.89 8.93
C LEU A 76 3.40 3.36 8.83
N ASP A 77 4.60 3.71 9.28
CA ASP A 77 5.14 5.07 9.14
C ASP A 77 5.29 5.48 7.67
N MET A 78 5.73 4.55 6.81
CA MET A 78 5.86 4.80 5.37
C MET A 78 4.51 5.04 4.69
N ILE A 79 3.48 4.29 5.06
CA ILE A 79 2.12 4.52 4.56
C ILE A 79 1.65 5.93 4.94
N ALA A 80 1.78 6.31 6.21
CA ALA A 80 1.39 7.64 6.68
C ALA A 80 2.19 8.75 5.96
N PHE A 81 3.47 8.52 5.69
CA PHE A 81 4.33 9.43 4.95
C PHE A 81 3.88 9.61 3.49
N PHE A 82 3.56 8.53 2.78
CA PHE A 82 3.08 8.62 1.40
C PHE A 82 1.74 9.35 1.30
N GLU A 83 0.80 9.04 2.19
CA GLU A 83 -0.48 9.77 2.24
C GLU A 83 -0.28 11.27 2.53
N ALA A 84 0.68 11.61 3.39
CA ALA A 84 1.02 13.01 3.67
C ALA A 84 1.56 13.71 2.43
N LEU A 85 2.48 13.09 1.69
CA LEU A 85 3.02 13.64 0.44
C LEU A 85 1.93 13.81 -0.62
N SER A 86 1.03 12.85 -0.78
CA SER A 86 -0.08 12.94 -1.73
C SER A 86 -1.06 14.07 -1.43
N ARG A 87 -1.16 14.52 -0.17
CA ARG A 87 -2.00 15.68 0.20
C ARG A 87 -1.33 17.04 -0.04
N MET A 88 -0.04 17.06 -0.35
CA MET A 88 0.73 18.31 -0.56
C MET A 88 0.71 18.81 -2.00
N VAL A 89 0.20 18.00 -2.94
CA VAL A 89 0.09 18.34 -4.36
C VAL A 89 -1.33 18.65 -4.77
#